data_AF-A0A7U9XJQ1-F1
#
_entry.id   AF-A0A7U9XJQ1-F1
#
_cell.length_a   1.000
_cell.length_b   1.000
_cell.length_c   1.000
_cell.angle_alpha   90.00
_cell.angle_beta   90.00
_cell.angle_gamma   90.00
#
_symmetry.space_group_name_H-M   'P 1'
#
loop_
_entity.id
_entity.type
_entity.pdbx_description
1 polymer ?
#
loop_
_entity_poly.entity_id
_entity_poly.type
_entity_poly.pdbx_seq_one_letter_code
_entity_poly.pdbx_strand_id
1 'polypeptide(L)'
;MVVTRIRPEYTYGSSRFDLYVEADGKKIFIEVKGVTLEEDGVVRFPDAPSERAVKHVEELKSAVREGYEAYVFFVVQMKGVRYFTPNMDTHPAFGEALFRASKAGVHILAYDCETGKDYIHIEDEVPVVFAFDMTRISMGINPEDFAWELNQGESFQTPEVVMVYSDQGLNKMSQIYHRLYRTRLMRGVWRDQARPILLNNWEATYFDFDEEKILNIARKAREVGVELFVLDDGWFGARNDDYRGLGDWYVNLEKLPDGISGLSRKVEELGLKFGLWVELEMVNKDSDLYRAHPDWLIGVPDRFESHARHQHVLDFSRKEVVDHIYEMIAKVIRESSISYIKWDMNRYMTEPYSRNTEVSQQGMVMHRYILGVYDLYTRLTTEFPEILFESCASGGARFDPGMLYFAPQTWTSDDTDANERTKIQYGTSMVYPLVSMGSHVSAVPNHQLHRSTSLATRANVAYFGTFGYELDLNLLEDREIEKVKKQIQFMKEYRELIQVDGDFYRLISPFEGNETAWMVVSQDKKNAVAGFYQCLNRVNGSWIRLKLQGLCEDSLYEISYDTELDTPVEPALAATYGLKIEKDTVKTYKAYGSELMYAGIPIDRNLLNNKSMDFSSLLFVIKQVSE
;
A
#
# COMPACT_ATOMS: atom_id res chain seq x y z
N MET A 1 -0.27 52.03 -27.59
CA MET A 1 -1.64 52.15 -28.11
C MET A 1 -2.06 53.61 -28.00
N VAL A 2 -2.54 54.27 -29.07
CA VAL A 2 -2.99 55.67 -28.98
C VAL A 2 -4.51 55.68 -28.77
N VAL A 3 -4.92 56.08 -27.57
CA VAL A 3 -6.35 56.20 -27.24
C VAL A 3 -6.92 57.45 -27.89
N THR A 4 -7.91 57.26 -28.76
CA THR A 4 -8.59 58.33 -29.49
C THR A 4 -9.92 58.71 -28.86
N ARG A 5 -10.53 57.81 -28.08
CA ARG A 5 -11.80 58.04 -27.41
C ARG A 5 -11.94 57.20 -26.15
N ILE A 6 -12.51 57.79 -25.10
CA ILE A 6 -13.00 57.09 -23.91
C ILE A 6 -14.42 57.56 -23.63
N ARG A 7 -15.34 56.64 -23.35
CA ARG A 7 -16.71 56.92 -22.90
C ARG A 7 -17.04 56.06 -21.68
N PRO A 8 -17.34 56.67 -20.52
CA PRO A 8 -17.80 55.93 -19.36
C PRO A 8 -19.26 55.47 -19.52
N GLU A 9 -19.63 54.43 -18.79
CA GLU A 9 -21.00 53.92 -18.66
C GLU A 9 -21.70 53.64 -20.01
N TYR A 10 -21.01 52.94 -20.91
CA TYR A 10 -21.50 52.68 -22.25
C TYR A 10 -22.44 51.46 -22.30
N THR A 11 -23.63 51.62 -22.88
CA THR A 11 -24.61 50.54 -23.06
C THR A 11 -24.33 49.73 -24.32
N TYR A 12 -24.18 48.43 -24.16
CA TYR A 12 -24.08 47.45 -25.25
C TYR A 12 -24.97 46.25 -24.93
N GLY A 13 -25.76 45.80 -25.91
CA GLY A 13 -26.76 44.75 -25.69
C GLY A 13 -27.73 45.15 -24.57
N SER A 14 -27.72 44.36 -23.49
CA SER A 14 -28.56 44.62 -22.31
C SER A 14 -27.76 44.89 -21.03
N SER A 15 -26.46 45.19 -21.17
CA SER A 15 -25.56 45.61 -20.09
C SER A 15 -25.02 47.01 -20.32
N ARG A 16 -24.56 47.60 -19.23
CA ARG A 16 -23.86 48.88 -19.21
C ARG A 16 -22.46 48.63 -18.67
N PHE A 17 -21.47 48.67 -19.56
CA PHE A 17 -20.06 48.47 -19.23
C PHE A 17 -19.44 49.78 -18.73
N ASP A 18 -18.42 49.66 -17.88
CA ASP A 18 -17.80 50.81 -17.22
C ASP A 18 -17.11 51.74 -18.22
N LEU A 19 -16.40 51.19 -19.22
CA LEU A 19 -15.73 51.96 -20.25
C LEU A 19 -15.91 51.38 -21.65
N TYR A 20 -16.08 52.28 -22.62
CA TYR A 20 -15.86 52.03 -24.04
C TYR A 20 -14.68 52.87 -24.52
N VAL A 21 -13.73 52.23 -25.21
CA VAL A 21 -12.49 52.86 -25.66
C VAL A 21 -12.31 52.63 -27.16
N GLU A 22 -11.89 53.67 -27.89
CA GLU A 22 -11.42 53.53 -29.28
C GLU A 22 -9.93 53.85 -29.33
N ALA A 23 -9.14 52.88 -29.78
CA ALA A 23 -7.69 53.02 -29.82
C ALA A 23 -7.11 52.23 -30.98
N ASP A 24 -6.22 52.85 -31.77
CA ASP A 24 -5.57 52.27 -32.95
C ASP A 24 -6.55 51.52 -33.90
N GLY A 25 -7.75 52.08 -34.11
CA GLY A 25 -8.79 51.51 -34.98
C GLY A 25 -9.63 50.40 -34.35
N LYS A 26 -9.33 50.00 -33.10
CA LYS A 26 -10.09 48.99 -32.36
C LYS A 26 -11.18 49.62 -31.48
N LYS A 27 -12.25 48.86 -31.26
CA LYS A 27 -13.34 49.19 -30.35
C LYS A 27 -13.28 48.25 -29.15
N ILE A 28 -13.19 48.82 -27.96
CA ILE A 28 -12.85 48.07 -26.75
C ILE A 28 -13.93 48.29 -25.69
N PHE A 29 -14.43 47.20 -25.09
CA PHE A 29 -15.24 47.26 -23.87
C PHE A 29 -14.40 46.85 -22.66
N ILE A 30 -14.51 47.59 -21.57
CA ILE A 30 -13.82 47.28 -20.30
C ILE A 30 -14.86 47.31 -19.18
N GLU A 31 -14.96 46.20 -18.47
CA GLU A 31 -15.71 46.08 -17.22
C GLU A 31 -14.72 46.04 -16.06
N VAL A 32 -14.93 46.88 -15.05
CA VAL A 32 -14.06 46.98 -13.87
C VAL A 32 -14.73 46.33 -12.67
N LYS A 33 -14.01 45.48 -11.95
CA LYS A 33 -14.49 44.82 -10.73
C LYS A 33 -13.54 45.10 -9.56
N GLY A 34 -14.08 45.58 -8.45
CA GLY A 34 -13.31 45.68 -7.20
C GLY A 34 -13.18 44.31 -6.53
N VAL A 35 -11.99 43.99 -6.03
CA VAL A 35 -11.70 42.75 -5.31
C VAL A 35 -11.19 43.10 -3.91
N THR A 36 -11.91 42.60 -2.91
CA THR A 36 -11.66 42.88 -1.48
C THR A 36 -11.58 41.61 -0.63
N LEU A 37 -11.99 40.45 -1.17
CA LEU A 37 -11.90 39.17 -0.48
C LEU A 37 -10.51 38.56 -0.67
N GLU A 38 -9.85 38.23 0.44
CA GLU A 38 -8.50 37.68 0.51
C GLU A 38 -8.43 36.59 1.58
N GLU A 39 -7.80 35.47 1.21
CA GLU A 39 -7.55 34.32 2.08
C GLU A 39 -6.14 33.76 1.77
N ASP A 40 -5.23 33.78 2.73
CA ASP A 40 -3.87 33.22 2.65
C ASP A 40 -3.05 33.66 1.41
N GLY A 41 -3.09 34.96 1.13
CA GLY A 41 -2.48 35.62 -0.01
C GLY A 41 -3.23 35.37 -1.34
N VAL A 42 -4.44 34.83 -1.33
CA VAL A 42 -5.23 34.56 -2.55
C VAL A 42 -6.46 35.46 -2.56
N VAL A 43 -6.60 36.26 -3.62
CA VAL A 43 -7.75 37.16 -3.78
C VAL A 43 -8.81 36.59 -4.71
N ARG A 44 -10.08 36.82 -4.37
CA ARG A 44 -11.21 36.14 -5.02
C ARG A 44 -12.37 37.09 -5.33
N PHE A 45 -13.04 36.87 -6.46
CA PHE A 45 -14.29 37.56 -6.82
C PHE A 45 -15.32 36.59 -7.41
N PRO A 46 -16.62 36.72 -7.08
CA PRO A 46 -17.18 37.74 -6.19
C PRO A 46 -17.11 37.34 -4.71
N ASP A 47 -17.30 38.33 -3.85
CA ASP A 47 -17.48 38.19 -2.39
C ASP A 47 -18.93 37.78 -2.01
N ALA A 48 -19.90 38.06 -2.90
CA ALA A 48 -21.27 37.59 -2.81
C ALA A 48 -21.84 37.19 -4.20
N PRO A 49 -22.83 36.28 -4.28
CA PRO A 49 -23.44 35.92 -5.57
C PRO A 49 -23.95 37.13 -6.37
N SER A 50 -23.63 37.17 -7.66
CA SER A 50 -23.94 38.30 -8.54
C SER A 50 -24.27 37.84 -9.96
N GLU A 51 -25.56 37.62 -10.25
CA GLU A 51 -26.03 37.26 -11.59
C GLU A 51 -25.70 38.35 -12.62
N ARG A 52 -25.68 39.61 -12.19
CA ARG A 52 -25.28 40.73 -13.03
C ARG A 52 -23.83 40.59 -13.51
N ALA A 53 -22.92 40.16 -12.65
CA ALA A 53 -21.53 39.94 -13.03
C ALA A 53 -21.40 38.81 -14.07
N VAL A 54 -22.17 37.72 -13.92
CA VAL A 54 -22.24 36.64 -14.92
C VAL A 54 -22.71 37.18 -16.26
N LYS A 55 -23.82 37.93 -16.26
CA LYS A 55 -24.41 38.52 -17.47
C LYS A 55 -23.43 39.45 -18.20
N HIS A 56 -22.75 40.34 -17.48
CA HIS A 56 -21.79 41.27 -18.08
C HIS A 56 -20.64 40.50 -18.77
N VAL A 57 -20.11 39.46 -18.11
CA VAL A 57 -19.04 38.62 -18.68
C VAL A 57 -19.51 37.87 -19.93
N GLU A 58 -20.74 37.34 -19.93
CA GLU A 58 -21.33 36.66 -21.10
C GLU A 58 -21.60 37.61 -22.27
N GLU A 59 -21.97 38.87 -22.00
CA GLU A 59 -22.13 39.87 -23.05
C GLU A 59 -20.78 40.36 -23.59
N LEU A 60 -19.73 40.49 -22.76
CA LEU A 60 -18.37 40.76 -23.24
C LEU A 60 -17.87 39.64 -24.17
N LYS A 61 -18.11 38.38 -23.79
CA LYS A 61 -17.83 37.22 -24.65
C LYS A 61 -18.55 37.32 -26.00
N SER A 62 -19.78 37.81 -26.00
CA SER A 62 -20.56 38.02 -27.23
C SER A 62 -19.99 39.17 -28.07
N ALA A 63 -19.57 40.27 -27.44
CA ALA A 63 -18.92 41.40 -28.10
C ALA A 63 -17.62 40.99 -28.80
N VAL A 64 -16.81 40.10 -28.20
CA VAL A 64 -15.61 39.57 -28.86
C VAL A 64 -15.94 38.86 -30.17
N ARG A 65 -17.06 38.11 -30.22
CA ARG A 65 -17.51 37.45 -31.46
C ARG A 65 -17.93 38.44 -32.55
N GLU A 66 -18.36 39.64 -32.16
CA GLU A 66 -18.73 40.72 -33.07
C GLU A 66 -17.55 41.60 -33.49
N GLY A 67 -16.32 41.24 -33.08
CA GLY A 67 -15.10 41.93 -33.47
C GLY A 67 -14.67 43.08 -32.54
N TYR A 68 -15.29 43.20 -31.36
CA TYR A 68 -14.80 44.08 -30.30
C TYR A 68 -13.63 43.41 -29.56
N GLU A 69 -12.73 44.22 -29.00
CA GLU A 69 -11.82 43.76 -27.95
C GLU A 69 -12.53 43.95 -26.59
N ALA A 70 -12.33 43.04 -25.65
CA ALA A 70 -13.04 43.08 -24.37
C ALA A 70 -12.10 42.76 -23.21
N TYR A 71 -12.27 43.48 -22.10
CA TYR A 71 -11.50 43.32 -20.89
C TYR A 71 -12.42 43.21 -19.67
N VAL A 72 -12.08 42.30 -18.76
CA VAL A 72 -12.51 42.35 -17.36
C VAL A 72 -11.29 42.72 -16.53
N PHE A 73 -11.35 43.88 -15.89
CA PHE A 73 -10.26 44.47 -15.13
C PHE A 73 -10.57 44.41 -13.64
N PHE A 74 -9.92 43.49 -12.93
CA PHE A 74 -10.03 43.33 -11.48
C PHE A 74 -9.05 44.26 -10.77
N VAL A 75 -9.58 45.14 -9.93
CA VAL A 75 -8.82 46.06 -9.08
C VAL A 75 -8.77 45.47 -7.68
N VAL A 76 -7.61 44.94 -7.30
CA VAL A 76 -7.36 44.31 -6.01
C VAL A 76 -6.97 45.39 -5.00
N GLN A 77 -7.86 45.67 -4.05
CA GLN A 77 -7.76 46.81 -3.12
C GLN A 77 -6.81 46.56 -1.94
N MET A 78 -5.66 45.93 -2.20
CA MET A 78 -4.65 45.56 -1.21
C MET A 78 -3.34 45.17 -1.89
N LYS A 79 -2.24 45.14 -1.13
CA LYS A 79 -0.88 44.75 -1.58
C LYS A 79 -0.45 43.39 -1.04
N GLY A 80 0.56 42.80 -1.66
CA GLY A 80 1.23 41.58 -1.15
C GLY A 80 0.47 40.28 -1.45
N VAL A 81 -0.41 40.29 -2.45
CA VAL A 81 -1.21 39.12 -2.86
C VAL A 81 -0.42 38.26 -3.84
N ARG A 82 -0.72 36.95 -3.86
CA ARG A 82 -0.02 35.98 -4.72
C ARG A 82 -0.67 35.85 -6.10
N TYR A 83 -2.00 35.73 -6.15
CA TYR A 83 -2.77 35.60 -7.38
C TYR A 83 -4.25 35.86 -7.16
N PHE A 84 -4.96 36.15 -8.25
CA PHE A 84 -6.42 36.26 -8.32
C PHE A 84 -7.02 34.98 -8.92
N THR A 85 -8.15 34.51 -8.36
CA THR A 85 -8.97 33.44 -8.95
C THR A 85 -10.45 33.77 -8.79
N PRO A 86 -11.34 33.38 -9.73
CA PRO A 86 -12.77 33.47 -9.45
C PRO A 86 -13.15 32.65 -8.21
N ASN A 87 -14.09 33.18 -7.43
CA ASN A 87 -14.57 32.56 -6.21
C ASN A 87 -15.58 31.44 -6.54
N MET A 88 -15.08 30.21 -6.66
CA MET A 88 -15.90 29.04 -6.97
C MET A 88 -16.80 28.63 -5.80
N ASP A 89 -16.42 28.91 -4.55
CA ASP A 89 -17.19 28.55 -3.37
C ASP A 89 -18.44 29.44 -3.22
N THR A 90 -18.29 30.74 -3.49
CA THR A 90 -19.38 31.70 -3.39
C THR A 90 -20.29 31.72 -4.62
N HIS A 91 -19.73 31.71 -5.83
CA HIS A 91 -20.55 31.77 -7.05
C HIS A 91 -19.93 31.01 -8.24
N PRO A 92 -20.12 29.67 -8.31
CA PRO A 92 -19.57 28.83 -9.37
C PRO A 92 -19.90 29.32 -10.79
N ALA A 93 -21.14 29.77 -11.02
CA ALA A 93 -21.58 30.23 -12.34
C ALA A 93 -20.78 31.44 -12.86
N PHE A 94 -20.29 32.30 -11.96
CA PHE A 94 -19.40 33.40 -12.36
C PHE A 94 -18.03 32.89 -12.77
N GLY A 95 -17.42 31.99 -11.99
CA GLY A 95 -16.12 31.42 -12.33
C GLY A 95 -16.15 30.66 -13.65
N GLU A 96 -17.22 29.91 -13.91
CA GLU A 96 -17.48 29.27 -15.21
C GLU A 96 -17.57 30.27 -16.36
N ALA A 97 -18.38 31.32 -16.19
CA ALA A 97 -18.56 32.34 -17.22
C ALA A 97 -17.26 33.09 -17.51
N LEU A 98 -16.49 33.44 -16.48
CA LEU A 98 -15.20 34.12 -16.60
C LEU A 98 -14.17 33.25 -17.32
N PHE A 99 -14.11 31.96 -17.01
CA PHE A 99 -13.25 31.01 -17.70
C PHE A 99 -13.63 30.87 -19.18
N ARG A 100 -14.93 30.70 -19.48
CA ARG A 100 -15.43 30.61 -20.86
C ARG A 100 -15.19 31.88 -21.65
N ALA A 101 -15.34 33.05 -21.02
CA ALA A 101 -15.04 34.35 -21.63
C ALA A 101 -13.55 34.50 -21.94
N SER A 102 -12.67 34.11 -21.02
CA SER A 102 -11.22 34.06 -21.23
C SER A 102 -10.86 33.18 -22.44
N LYS A 103 -11.40 31.95 -22.51
CA LYS A 103 -11.20 31.04 -23.66
C LYS A 103 -11.73 31.59 -24.98
N ALA A 104 -12.72 32.48 -24.94
CA ALA A 104 -13.29 33.11 -26.12
C ALA A 104 -12.55 34.39 -26.56
N GLY A 105 -11.51 34.82 -25.83
CA GLY A 105 -10.69 35.98 -26.17
C GLY A 105 -10.98 37.25 -25.37
N VAL A 106 -11.79 37.18 -24.30
CA VAL A 106 -11.91 38.30 -23.35
C VAL A 106 -10.64 38.35 -22.48
N HIS A 107 -9.97 39.49 -22.42
CA HIS A 107 -8.78 39.67 -21.62
C HIS A 107 -9.15 39.82 -20.13
N ILE A 108 -8.64 38.93 -19.29
CA ILE A 108 -8.89 38.96 -17.85
C ILE A 108 -7.62 39.44 -17.16
N LEU A 109 -7.70 40.62 -16.57
CA LEU A 109 -6.56 41.31 -15.95
C LEU A 109 -6.87 41.51 -14.47
N ALA A 110 -5.88 41.32 -13.61
CA ALA A 110 -5.95 41.69 -12.21
C ALA A 110 -4.73 42.54 -11.86
N TYR A 111 -4.94 43.64 -11.16
CA TYR A 111 -3.86 44.51 -10.70
C TYR A 111 -4.12 44.87 -9.25
N ASP A 112 -3.04 44.89 -8.46
CA ASP A 112 -3.09 45.42 -7.11
C ASP A 112 -3.07 46.95 -7.11
N CYS A 113 -3.41 47.53 -5.98
CA CYS A 113 -3.36 48.97 -5.83
C CYS A 113 -2.95 49.44 -4.45
N GLU A 114 -2.31 50.61 -4.43
CA GLU A 114 -2.17 51.41 -3.23
C GLU A 114 -3.43 52.27 -3.06
N THR A 115 -4.14 52.06 -1.95
CA THR A 115 -5.36 52.80 -1.62
C THR A 115 -5.09 53.76 -0.46
N GLY A 116 -5.27 55.05 -0.72
CA GLY A 116 -5.23 56.11 0.28
C GLY A 116 -6.61 56.72 0.55
N LYS A 117 -6.68 57.71 1.44
CA LYS A 117 -7.96 58.37 1.80
C LYS A 117 -8.67 59.01 0.60
N ASP A 118 -7.89 59.55 -0.34
CA ASP A 118 -8.40 60.32 -1.47
C ASP A 118 -7.86 59.81 -2.83
N TYR A 119 -7.24 58.62 -2.86
CA TYR A 119 -6.67 58.05 -4.10
C TYR A 119 -6.71 56.52 -4.14
N ILE A 120 -6.69 55.99 -5.37
CA ILE A 120 -6.40 54.59 -5.70
C ILE A 120 -5.37 54.62 -6.83
N HIS A 121 -4.18 54.09 -6.57
CA HIS A 121 -3.13 53.96 -7.59
C HIS A 121 -2.99 52.49 -7.97
N ILE A 122 -3.32 52.16 -9.22
CA ILE A 122 -3.06 50.84 -9.79
C ILE A 122 -1.54 50.66 -9.91
N GLU A 123 -1.04 49.53 -9.42
CA GLU A 123 0.39 49.25 -9.41
C GLU A 123 0.71 47.95 -10.16
N ASP A 124 0.92 46.86 -9.45
CA ASP A 124 1.53 45.65 -9.98
C ASP A 124 0.46 44.71 -10.55
N GLU A 125 0.81 44.01 -11.63
CA GLU A 125 -0.04 42.97 -12.19
C GLU A 125 -0.09 41.77 -11.23
N VAL A 126 -1.31 41.30 -10.95
CA VAL A 126 -1.58 40.12 -10.14
C VAL A 126 -1.89 38.94 -11.07
N PRO A 127 -1.18 37.80 -10.97
CA PRO A 127 -1.45 36.64 -11.81
C PRO A 127 -2.92 36.18 -11.71
N VAL A 128 -3.57 35.95 -12.85
CA VAL A 128 -4.93 35.39 -12.91
C VAL A 128 -4.85 33.86 -13.09
N VAL A 129 -5.36 33.11 -12.11
CA VAL A 129 -5.35 31.65 -12.10
C VAL A 129 -6.78 31.11 -12.23
N PHE A 130 -7.00 30.24 -13.22
CA PHE A 130 -8.25 29.48 -13.34
C PHE A 130 -8.02 28.05 -12.83
N ALA A 131 -8.65 27.69 -11.73
CA ALA A 131 -8.71 26.29 -11.26
C ALA A 131 -9.91 25.52 -11.84
N PHE A 132 -10.77 26.18 -12.62
CA PHE A 132 -11.93 25.56 -13.25
C PHE A 132 -11.49 24.54 -14.32
N ASP A 133 -12.14 23.37 -14.31
CA ASP A 133 -11.87 22.25 -15.22
C ASP A 133 -10.41 21.76 -15.22
N MET A 134 -9.75 21.83 -14.04
CA MET A 134 -8.41 21.29 -13.82
C MET A 134 -8.41 20.30 -12.66
N THR A 135 -7.63 19.23 -12.81
CA THR A 135 -7.33 18.30 -11.71
C THR A 135 -6.02 18.71 -11.05
N ARG A 136 -6.06 19.01 -9.74
CA ARG A 136 -4.88 19.21 -8.92
C ARG A 136 -4.66 17.99 -8.04
N ILE A 137 -3.43 17.49 -8.03
CA ILE A 137 -3.00 16.36 -7.20
C ILE A 137 -1.93 16.87 -6.24
N SER A 138 -2.10 16.64 -4.94
CA SER A 138 -1.12 16.92 -3.90
C SER A 138 -0.80 15.62 -3.16
N MET A 139 0.48 15.32 -2.98
CA MET A 139 0.97 14.09 -2.35
C MET A 139 2.17 14.44 -1.47
N GLY A 140 2.15 14.01 -0.21
CA GLY A 140 3.21 14.32 0.74
C GLY A 140 2.77 14.07 2.18
N ILE A 141 3.47 14.69 3.12
CA ILE A 141 3.13 14.67 4.55
C ILE A 141 1.74 15.27 4.74
N ASN A 142 0.89 14.66 5.57
CA ASN A 142 -0.43 15.19 5.90
C ASN A 142 -0.26 16.55 6.59
N PRO A 143 -0.88 17.65 6.10
CA PRO A 143 -0.78 18.96 6.73
C PRO A 143 -1.50 19.06 8.07
N GLU A 144 -2.44 18.16 8.37
CA GLU A 144 -3.14 18.13 9.66
C GLU A 144 -2.17 17.77 10.79
N ASP A 145 -2.16 18.59 11.86
CA ASP A 145 -1.28 18.47 13.02
C ASP A 145 0.23 18.39 12.68
N PHE A 146 0.64 18.94 11.54
CA PHE A 146 2.04 19.06 11.13
C PHE A 146 2.49 20.52 11.10
N ALA A 147 3.50 20.85 11.91
CA ALA A 147 4.19 22.13 11.86
C ALA A 147 5.69 21.94 12.12
N TRP A 148 6.52 22.47 11.21
CA TRP A 148 7.97 22.40 11.32
C TRP A 148 8.55 23.81 11.39
N GLU A 149 8.95 24.23 12.59
CA GLU A 149 9.75 25.44 12.81
C GLU A 149 11.12 25.26 12.12
N LEU A 150 11.46 26.20 11.25
CA LEU A 150 12.70 26.19 10.48
C LEU A 150 13.49 27.47 10.78
N ASN A 151 14.62 27.33 11.48
CA ASN A 151 15.48 28.46 11.82
C ASN A 151 16.31 28.93 10.62
N GLN A 152 16.91 30.12 10.75
CA GLN A 152 17.81 30.65 9.73
C GLN A 152 18.98 29.68 9.48
N GLY A 153 19.09 29.21 8.23
CA GLY A 153 20.15 28.29 7.80
C GLY A 153 19.78 26.80 7.91
N GLU A 154 18.63 26.46 8.47
CA GLU A 154 18.12 25.08 8.48
C GLU A 154 17.41 24.73 7.15
N SER A 155 17.26 23.43 6.90
CA SER A 155 16.53 22.89 5.76
C SER A 155 15.58 21.78 6.18
N PHE A 156 14.44 21.68 5.52
CA PHE A 156 13.49 20.58 5.67
C PHE A 156 13.40 19.78 4.37
N GLN A 157 13.57 18.46 4.45
CA GLN A 157 13.46 17.56 3.30
C GLN A 157 12.15 16.77 3.40
N THR A 158 11.32 16.84 2.36
CA THR A 158 10.11 16.02 2.25
C THR A 158 10.46 14.58 1.86
N PRO A 159 9.58 13.60 2.12
CA PRO A 159 9.67 12.31 1.43
C PRO A 159 9.54 12.49 -0.08
N GLU A 160 10.10 11.54 -0.84
CA GLU A 160 9.94 11.48 -2.28
C GLU A 160 8.57 10.90 -2.66
N VAL A 161 8.06 11.31 -3.83
CA VAL A 161 6.87 10.71 -4.44
C VAL A 161 7.28 10.02 -5.73
N VAL A 162 6.91 8.75 -5.87
CA VAL A 162 7.11 8.01 -7.11
C VAL A 162 5.88 8.12 -7.98
N MET A 163 6.04 8.69 -9.17
CA MET A 163 4.99 8.82 -10.17
C MET A 163 5.29 7.94 -11.38
N VAL A 164 4.33 7.09 -11.75
CA VAL A 164 4.42 6.22 -12.93
C VAL A 164 3.30 6.53 -13.91
N TYR A 165 3.64 6.55 -15.19
CA TYR A 165 2.69 6.64 -16.30
C TYR A 165 2.74 5.37 -17.14
N SER A 166 1.59 4.94 -17.65
CA SER A 166 1.44 3.84 -18.58
C SER A 166 0.33 4.15 -19.58
N ASP A 167 0.64 4.05 -20.86
CA ASP A 167 -0.31 4.07 -21.97
C ASP A 167 -0.83 2.65 -22.34
N GLN A 168 -0.35 1.62 -21.62
CA GLN A 168 -0.69 0.19 -21.85
C GLN A 168 -1.47 -0.41 -20.67
N GLY A 169 -2.24 0.42 -19.97
CA GLY A 169 -3.12 -0.01 -18.88
C GLY A 169 -2.41 -0.31 -17.55
N LEU A 170 -3.19 -0.84 -16.60
CA LEU A 170 -2.79 -0.96 -15.19
C LEU A 170 -1.75 -2.05 -14.91
N ASN A 171 -1.74 -3.15 -15.66
CA ASN A 171 -0.70 -4.18 -15.50
C ASN A 171 0.69 -3.59 -15.80
N LYS A 172 0.82 -2.86 -16.92
CA LYS A 172 2.08 -2.22 -17.28
C LYS A 172 2.50 -1.14 -16.27
N MET A 173 1.54 -0.36 -15.77
CA MET A 173 1.79 0.61 -14.68
C MET A 173 2.37 -0.09 -13.44
N SER A 174 1.72 -1.15 -12.95
CA SER A 174 2.19 -1.89 -11.77
C SER A 174 3.55 -2.54 -12.00
N GLN A 175 3.79 -3.13 -13.17
CA GLN A 175 5.10 -3.74 -13.49
C GLN A 175 6.24 -2.71 -13.45
N ILE A 176 6.00 -1.45 -13.81
CA ILE A 176 6.99 -0.37 -13.66
C ILE A 176 7.27 -0.11 -12.17
N TYR A 177 6.23 0.03 -11.35
CA TYR A 177 6.40 0.16 -9.89
C TYR A 177 7.16 -1.04 -9.30
N HIS A 178 6.73 -2.26 -9.62
CA HIS A 178 7.31 -3.50 -9.12
C HIS A 178 8.80 -3.58 -9.42
N ARG A 179 9.19 -3.31 -10.67
CA ARG A 179 10.59 -3.31 -11.08
C ARG A 179 11.38 -2.19 -10.42
N LEU A 180 10.82 -0.98 -10.34
CA LEU A 180 11.48 0.15 -9.68
C LEU A 180 11.72 -0.15 -8.20
N TYR A 181 10.70 -0.59 -7.46
CA TYR A 181 10.82 -0.86 -6.04
C TYR A 181 11.76 -2.03 -5.76
N ARG A 182 11.69 -3.11 -6.54
CA ARG A 182 12.60 -4.24 -6.41
C ARG A 182 14.06 -3.85 -6.70
N THR A 183 14.32 -3.09 -7.77
CA THR A 183 15.70 -2.89 -8.25
C THR A 183 16.37 -1.61 -7.76
N ARG A 184 15.60 -0.60 -7.33
CA ARG A 184 16.10 0.75 -7.00
C ARG A 184 15.73 1.25 -5.61
N LEU A 185 14.70 0.69 -4.97
CA LEU A 185 14.28 1.10 -3.62
C LEU A 185 14.79 0.11 -2.56
N MET A 186 14.42 -1.17 -2.68
CA MET A 186 14.87 -2.25 -1.78
C MET A 186 16.40 -2.35 -1.76
N ARG A 187 16.95 -2.67 -0.59
CA ARG A 187 18.40 -2.71 -0.32
C ARG A 187 18.85 -4.08 0.18
N GLY A 188 20.17 -4.22 0.33
CA GLY A 188 20.81 -5.40 0.90
C GLY A 188 20.82 -6.62 -0.03
N VAL A 189 21.31 -7.73 0.50
CA VAL A 189 21.47 -9.00 -0.22
C VAL A 189 20.12 -9.60 -0.65
N TRP A 190 19.06 -9.30 0.10
CA TRP A 190 17.71 -9.79 -0.14
C TRP A 190 17.00 -9.07 -1.29
N ARG A 191 17.55 -8.01 -1.87
CA ARG A 191 16.94 -7.33 -3.02
C ARG A 191 16.66 -8.26 -4.21
N ASP A 192 17.59 -9.16 -4.51
CA ASP A 192 17.59 -10.01 -5.71
C ASP A 192 17.55 -11.52 -5.38
N GLN A 193 17.18 -11.90 -4.15
CA GLN A 193 17.08 -13.31 -3.75
C GLN A 193 15.63 -13.70 -3.50
N ALA A 194 15.24 -14.92 -3.86
CA ALA A 194 13.98 -15.46 -3.39
C ALA A 194 13.97 -15.61 -1.86
N ARG A 195 12.77 -15.59 -1.28
CA ARG A 195 12.59 -15.66 0.18
C ARG A 195 12.62 -17.10 0.69
N PRO A 196 13.14 -17.32 1.92
CA PRO A 196 13.06 -18.62 2.54
C PRO A 196 11.60 -19.00 2.79
N ILE A 197 11.26 -20.27 2.59
CA ILE A 197 9.95 -20.78 2.98
C ILE A 197 9.95 -20.91 4.50
N LEU A 198 9.07 -20.19 5.17
CA LEU A 198 9.06 -20.10 6.63
C LEU A 198 7.89 -20.85 7.28
N LEU A 199 8.05 -21.18 8.55
CA LEU A 199 6.96 -21.50 9.46
C LEU A 199 6.99 -20.54 10.65
N ASN A 200 5.88 -19.86 10.90
CA ASN A 200 5.68 -19.00 12.06
C ASN A 200 4.75 -19.71 13.08
N ASN A 201 5.07 -19.63 14.37
CA ASN A 201 4.31 -20.31 15.42
C ASN A 201 3.11 -19.53 15.99
N TRP A 202 2.84 -18.29 15.56
CA TRP A 202 1.81 -17.43 16.15
C TRP A 202 0.43 -18.10 16.21
N GLU A 203 -0.21 -18.38 15.08
CA GLU A 203 -1.50 -19.07 15.08
C GLU A 203 -1.39 -20.55 15.51
N ALA A 204 -0.18 -21.11 15.59
CA ALA A 204 0.05 -22.48 16.04
C ALA A 204 -0.03 -22.62 17.57
N THR A 205 0.42 -21.61 18.33
CA THR A 205 0.52 -21.69 19.79
C THR A 205 -0.01 -20.47 20.54
N TYR A 206 -0.15 -19.32 19.88
CA TYR A 206 -0.24 -18.02 20.54
C TYR A 206 0.84 -17.91 21.63
N PHE A 207 0.48 -17.46 22.83
CA PHE A 207 1.38 -17.34 23.97
C PHE A 207 1.69 -18.67 24.70
N ASP A 208 0.94 -19.74 24.42
CA ASP A 208 1.05 -21.03 25.10
C ASP A 208 2.14 -21.91 24.47
N PHE A 209 3.39 -21.60 24.80
CA PHE A 209 4.54 -22.41 24.41
C PHE A 209 5.67 -22.40 25.45
N ASP A 210 6.49 -23.44 25.37
CA ASP A 210 7.81 -23.55 25.97
C ASP A 210 8.82 -23.98 24.89
N GLU A 211 10.09 -24.09 25.28
CA GLU A 211 11.17 -24.46 24.37
C GLU A 211 10.93 -25.83 23.69
N GLU A 212 10.42 -26.83 24.40
CA GLU A 212 10.23 -28.17 23.86
C GLU A 212 9.13 -28.19 22.78
N LYS A 213 8.01 -27.50 23.02
CA LYS A 213 6.91 -27.34 22.06
C LYS A 213 7.41 -26.65 20.79
N ILE A 214 8.19 -25.58 20.92
CA ILE A 214 8.78 -24.87 19.77
C ILE A 214 9.72 -25.78 18.98
N LEU A 215 10.61 -26.52 19.65
CA LEU A 215 11.51 -27.45 18.98
C LEU A 215 10.76 -28.61 18.30
N ASN A 216 9.62 -29.03 18.85
CA ASN A 216 8.78 -30.04 18.21
C ASN A 216 8.17 -29.54 16.90
N ILE A 217 7.64 -28.32 16.89
CA ILE A 217 7.13 -27.67 15.66
C ILE A 217 8.27 -27.48 14.65
N ALA A 218 9.44 -27.02 15.10
CA ALA A 218 10.62 -26.84 14.23
C ALA A 218 11.08 -28.16 13.60
N ARG A 219 11.10 -29.28 14.35
CA ARG A 219 11.43 -30.60 13.79
C ARG A 219 10.47 -31.02 12.67
N LYS A 220 9.16 -30.82 12.87
CA LYS A 220 8.15 -31.11 11.84
C LYS A 220 8.31 -30.20 10.62
N ALA A 221 8.58 -28.91 10.84
CA ALA A 221 8.86 -27.95 9.77
C ALA A 221 10.04 -28.43 8.91
N ARG A 222 11.13 -28.85 9.56
CA ARG A 222 12.31 -29.39 8.88
C ARG A 222 12.00 -30.66 8.07
N GLU A 223 11.23 -31.58 8.65
CA GLU A 223 10.84 -32.85 8.01
C GLU A 223 10.13 -32.63 6.67
N VAL A 224 9.26 -31.62 6.59
CA VAL A 224 8.51 -31.32 5.36
C VAL A 224 9.27 -30.39 4.40
N GLY A 225 10.42 -29.86 4.83
CA GLY A 225 11.33 -29.08 3.99
C GLY A 225 11.21 -27.55 4.11
N VAL A 226 10.61 -27.03 5.18
CA VAL A 226 10.70 -25.60 5.56
C VAL A 226 12.17 -25.20 5.73
N GLU A 227 12.49 -23.93 5.52
CA GLU A 227 13.87 -23.40 5.51
C GLU A 227 14.14 -22.42 6.67
N LEU A 228 13.10 -21.78 7.21
CA LEU A 228 13.17 -20.79 8.28
C LEU A 228 12.07 -21.05 9.32
N PHE A 229 12.43 -21.10 10.59
CA PHE A 229 11.48 -21.09 11.69
C PHE A 229 11.45 -19.71 12.33
N VAL A 230 10.25 -19.14 12.54
CA VAL A 230 10.07 -17.83 13.17
C VAL A 230 9.39 -18.01 14.51
N LEU A 231 10.08 -17.58 15.58
CA LEU A 231 9.49 -17.46 16.90
C LEU A 231 8.76 -16.12 17.02
N ASP A 232 7.44 -16.18 17.18
CA ASP A 232 6.56 -15.01 17.27
C ASP A 232 6.37 -14.52 18.73
N ASP A 233 5.39 -13.66 19.01
CA ASP A 233 5.16 -12.99 20.29
C ASP A 233 5.12 -13.97 21.49
N GLY A 234 5.66 -13.53 22.64
CA GLY A 234 5.65 -14.30 23.89
C GLY A 234 7.01 -14.74 24.44
N TRP A 235 8.11 -14.47 23.75
CA TRP A 235 9.45 -14.95 24.11
C TRP A 235 10.21 -14.08 25.14
N PHE A 236 9.71 -12.88 25.43
CA PHE A 236 10.42 -11.83 26.17
C PHE A 236 9.72 -11.45 27.48
N GLY A 237 10.43 -10.78 28.38
CA GLY A 237 9.92 -10.25 29.64
C GLY A 237 9.00 -11.23 30.38
N ALA A 238 7.83 -10.74 30.79
CA ALA A 238 6.75 -11.55 31.37
C ALA A 238 5.61 -11.86 30.37
N ARG A 239 5.90 -11.91 29.06
CA ARG A 239 4.92 -11.96 27.97
C ARG A 239 4.18 -13.31 27.86
N ASN A 240 3.19 -13.50 28.72
CA ASN A 240 2.26 -14.65 28.71
C ASN A 240 0.87 -14.31 28.14
N ASP A 241 0.62 -13.02 27.93
CA ASP A 241 -0.59 -12.42 27.39
C ASP A 241 -0.21 -11.08 26.72
N ASP A 242 -1.18 -10.38 26.13
CA ASP A 242 -0.97 -9.08 25.50
C ASP A 242 -1.02 -7.90 26.50
N TYR A 243 -1.20 -8.15 27.80
CA TYR A 243 -1.35 -7.11 28.84
C TYR A 243 -0.02 -6.60 29.41
N ARG A 244 1.09 -7.33 29.19
CA ARG A 244 2.39 -7.04 29.83
C ARG A 244 3.59 -7.37 28.94
N GLY A 245 4.76 -6.90 29.36
CA GLY A 245 6.06 -7.29 28.79
C GLY A 245 6.57 -6.47 27.60
N LEU A 246 5.73 -5.75 26.84
CA LEU A 246 6.25 -4.86 25.78
C LEU A 246 7.13 -3.78 26.40
N GLY A 247 8.28 -3.54 25.76
CA GLY A 247 9.37 -2.69 26.27
C GLY A 247 10.50 -3.48 26.92
N ASP A 248 10.25 -4.71 27.38
CA ASP A 248 11.21 -5.54 28.10
C ASP A 248 11.85 -6.59 27.16
N TRP A 249 12.70 -6.15 26.24
CA TRP A 249 13.30 -6.98 25.19
C TRP A 249 14.48 -7.85 25.67
N TYR A 250 14.26 -8.62 26.74
CA TYR A 250 15.12 -9.70 27.21
C TYR A 250 14.32 -11.00 27.32
N VAL A 251 14.99 -12.14 27.19
CA VAL A 251 14.31 -13.44 27.10
C VAL A 251 13.57 -13.82 28.38
N ASN A 252 12.39 -14.42 28.23
CA ASN A 252 11.66 -15.10 29.29
C ASN A 252 12.27 -16.49 29.54
N LEU A 253 13.12 -16.59 30.56
CA LEU A 253 13.82 -17.83 30.91
C LEU A 253 12.92 -18.93 31.49
N GLU A 254 11.69 -18.60 31.91
CA GLU A 254 10.73 -19.62 32.36
C GLU A 254 10.20 -20.43 31.16
N LYS A 255 9.96 -19.76 30.03
CA LYS A 255 9.57 -20.43 28.76
C LYS A 255 10.77 -21.02 28.02
N LEU A 256 11.89 -20.29 28.03
CA LEU A 256 13.08 -20.58 27.23
C LEU A 256 14.33 -20.66 28.14
N PRO A 257 14.55 -21.79 28.85
CA PRO A 257 15.60 -21.90 29.86
C PRO A 257 17.02 -21.62 29.35
N ASP A 258 17.32 -21.94 28.09
CA ASP A 258 18.62 -21.70 27.46
C ASP A 258 18.68 -20.34 26.71
N GLY A 259 17.65 -19.52 26.86
CA GLY A 259 17.53 -18.23 26.19
C GLY A 259 17.37 -18.31 24.67
N ILE A 260 17.34 -17.15 24.01
CA ILE A 260 17.24 -17.07 22.54
C ILE A 260 18.49 -17.65 21.86
N SER A 261 19.68 -17.42 22.43
CA SER A 261 20.94 -17.97 21.91
C SER A 261 20.95 -19.50 21.89
N GLY A 262 20.41 -20.13 22.95
CA GLY A 262 20.29 -21.59 23.03
C GLY A 262 19.27 -22.14 22.03
N LEU A 263 18.08 -21.53 21.97
CA LEU A 263 17.03 -21.93 21.05
C LEU A 263 17.46 -21.77 19.58
N SER A 264 18.03 -20.62 19.20
CA SER A 264 18.46 -20.36 17.83
C SER A 264 19.49 -21.39 17.37
N ARG A 265 20.43 -21.77 18.24
CA ARG A 265 21.44 -22.79 17.94
C ARG A 265 20.81 -24.17 17.73
N LYS A 266 19.88 -24.57 18.59
CA LYS A 266 19.15 -25.84 18.44
C LYS A 266 18.36 -25.89 17.13
N VAL A 267 17.73 -24.77 16.73
CA VAL A 267 17.02 -24.67 15.45
C VAL A 267 17.99 -24.76 14.25
N GLU A 268 19.15 -24.12 14.32
CA GLU A 268 20.20 -24.24 13.31
C GLU A 268 20.77 -25.66 13.21
N GLU A 269 20.95 -26.35 14.33
CA GLU A 269 21.38 -27.76 14.38
C GLU A 269 20.37 -28.71 13.71
N LEU A 270 19.07 -28.35 13.68
CA LEU A 270 18.05 -29.06 12.89
C LEU A 270 18.18 -28.79 11.38
N GLY A 271 18.95 -27.78 10.98
CA GLY A 271 19.12 -27.33 9.60
C GLY A 271 18.06 -26.34 9.13
N LEU A 272 17.52 -25.54 10.06
CA LEU A 272 16.62 -24.42 9.77
C LEU A 272 17.31 -23.10 10.11
N LYS A 273 17.04 -22.05 9.34
CA LYS A 273 17.31 -20.68 9.79
C LYS A 273 16.38 -20.34 10.94
N PHE A 274 16.78 -19.38 11.78
CA PHE A 274 15.97 -18.88 12.89
C PHE A 274 15.61 -17.41 12.70
N GLY A 275 14.34 -17.09 12.98
CA GLY A 275 13.78 -15.75 12.94
C GLY A 275 13.07 -15.40 14.22
N LEU A 276 12.93 -14.10 14.49
CA LEU A 276 12.40 -13.58 15.76
C LEU A 276 11.42 -12.43 15.51
N TRP A 277 10.33 -12.40 16.27
CA TRP A 277 9.37 -11.28 16.28
C TRP A 277 9.76 -10.20 17.30
N VAL A 278 9.50 -8.94 16.97
CA VAL A 278 9.67 -7.77 17.85
C VAL A 278 8.58 -6.73 17.59
N GLU A 279 8.29 -5.87 18.59
CA GLU A 279 7.37 -4.72 18.46
C GLU A 279 7.97 -3.49 19.16
N LEU A 280 9.12 -3.04 18.63
CA LEU A 280 10.06 -2.17 19.31
C LEU A 280 9.50 -0.79 19.70
N GLU A 281 8.45 -0.34 19.01
CA GLU A 281 7.79 0.95 19.18
C GLU A 281 6.84 1.01 20.40
N MET A 282 6.60 -0.11 21.07
CA MET A 282 5.52 -0.24 22.06
C MET A 282 6.01 -0.57 23.45
N VAL A 283 5.15 -0.26 24.42
CA VAL A 283 5.38 -0.57 25.83
C VAL A 283 4.06 -0.85 26.55
N ASN A 284 4.06 -1.81 27.48
CA ASN A 284 2.95 -2.01 28.42
C ASN A 284 3.25 -1.24 29.72
N LYS A 285 2.21 -0.76 30.42
CA LYS A 285 2.41 -0.19 31.76
C LYS A 285 2.91 -1.21 32.77
N ASP A 286 2.56 -2.48 32.58
CA ASP A 286 3.18 -3.59 33.29
C ASP A 286 4.44 -4.07 32.55
N SER A 287 5.48 -3.24 32.60
CA SER A 287 6.84 -3.54 32.12
C SER A 287 7.86 -2.86 33.02
N ASP A 288 9.07 -3.40 33.07
CA ASP A 288 10.19 -2.78 33.79
C ASP A 288 10.61 -1.47 33.11
N LEU A 289 10.56 -1.42 31.77
CA LEU A 289 10.81 -0.20 31.01
C LEU A 289 9.89 0.95 31.45
N TYR A 290 8.58 0.73 31.52
CA TYR A 290 7.65 1.78 31.93
C TYR A 290 7.85 2.17 33.40
N ARG A 291 8.11 1.21 34.28
CA ARG A 291 8.41 1.49 35.71
C ARG A 291 9.64 2.38 35.86
N ALA A 292 10.67 2.18 35.03
CA ALA A 292 11.90 2.97 35.04
C ALA A 292 11.73 4.33 34.34
N HIS A 293 10.95 4.37 33.25
CA HIS A 293 10.82 5.53 32.36
C HIS A 293 9.36 5.82 31.97
N PRO A 294 8.49 6.22 32.93
CA PRO A 294 7.07 6.49 32.64
C PRO A 294 6.87 7.73 31.74
N ASP A 295 7.88 8.59 31.61
CA ASP A 295 7.88 9.77 30.74
C ASP A 295 8.17 9.45 29.26
N TRP A 296 8.57 8.23 28.91
CA TRP A 296 8.88 7.82 27.54
C TRP A 296 7.65 7.49 26.69
N LEU A 297 6.44 7.58 27.26
CA LEU A 297 5.21 7.45 26.49
C LEU A 297 4.91 8.70 25.67
N ILE A 298 4.42 8.49 24.45
CA ILE A 298 3.62 9.51 23.77
C ILE A 298 2.33 9.71 24.57
N GLY A 299 2.05 10.96 24.90
CA GLY A 299 0.81 11.32 25.59
C GLY A 299 0.87 12.69 26.25
N VAL A 300 -0.25 13.40 26.17
CA VAL A 300 -0.38 14.74 26.75
C VAL A 300 -0.37 14.67 28.28
N PRO A 301 0.44 15.50 28.98
CA PRO A 301 0.43 15.59 30.44
C PRO A 301 -0.97 15.86 31.00
N ASP A 302 -1.27 15.28 32.16
CA ASP A 302 -2.53 15.46 32.90
C ASP A 302 -3.82 15.09 32.12
N ARG A 303 -3.70 14.30 31.04
CA ARG A 303 -4.82 13.75 30.29
C ARG A 303 -4.88 12.24 30.39
N PHE A 304 -6.06 11.69 30.13
CA PHE A 304 -6.25 10.25 30.03
C PHE A 304 -5.41 9.70 28.86
N GLU A 305 -4.67 8.63 29.12
CA GLU A 305 -3.84 7.95 28.12
C GLU A 305 -4.65 6.81 27.50
N SER A 306 -5.07 6.99 26.24
CA SER A 306 -5.83 5.96 25.54
C SER A 306 -4.94 4.75 25.24
N HIS A 307 -5.44 3.53 25.54
CA HIS A 307 -4.80 2.29 25.11
C HIS A 307 -5.62 1.55 24.06
N ALA A 308 -4.93 0.79 23.23
CA ALA A 308 -5.50 -0.23 22.35
C ALA A 308 -4.60 -1.46 22.52
N ARG A 309 -5.20 -2.67 22.55
CA ARG A 309 -4.46 -3.91 22.85
C ARG A 309 -3.60 -3.81 24.12
N HIS A 310 -4.10 -3.11 25.15
CA HIS A 310 -3.46 -2.94 26.47
C HIS A 310 -2.04 -2.33 26.47
N GLN A 311 -1.62 -1.71 25.36
CA GLN A 311 -0.27 -1.16 25.18
C GLN A 311 -0.30 0.33 24.82
N HIS A 312 0.86 0.99 24.89
CA HIS A 312 1.08 2.40 24.56
C HIS A 312 2.29 2.55 23.62
N VAL A 313 2.40 3.71 22.97
CA VAL A 313 3.47 4.02 22.00
C VAL A 313 4.62 4.74 22.70
N LEU A 314 5.83 4.26 22.50
CA LEU A 314 7.06 4.92 22.95
C LEU A 314 7.34 6.17 22.11
N ASP A 315 7.90 7.20 22.74
CA ASP A 315 8.23 8.46 22.10
C ASP A 315 9.54 8.38 21.31
N PHE A 316 9.46 7.80 20.11
CA PHE A 316 10.61 7.73 19.19
C PHE A 316 10.99 9.08 18.58
N SER A 317 10.31 10.19 18.92
CA SER A 317 10.83 11.53 18.61
C SER A 317 12.04 11.91 19.48
N ARG A 318 12.29 11.16 20.56
CA ARG A 318 13.37 11.34 21.52
C ARG A 318 14.50 10.35 21.28
N LYS A 319 15.72 10.86 21.08
CA LYS A 319 16.88 10.03 20.70
C LYS A 319 17.25 9.00 21.78
N GLU A 320 17.14 9.36 23.05
CA GLU A 320 17.48 8.47 24.17
C GLU A 320 16.58 7.24 24.24
N VAL A 321 15.32 7.35 23.80
CA VAL A 321 14.37 6.23 23.73
C VAL A 321 14.81 5.27 22.63
N VAL A 322 15.11 5.80 21.44
CA VAL A 322 15.59 5.02 20.29
C VAL A 322 16.93 4.34 20.61
N ASP A 323 17.86 5.03 21.24
CA ASP A 323 19.16 4.49 21.66
C ASP A 323 19.01 3.31 22.62
N HIS A 324 18.10 3.44 23.58
CA HIS A 324 17.87 2.40 24.58
C HIS A 324 17.26 1.15 23.96
N ILE A 325 16.23 1.30 23.13
CA ILE A 325 15.58 0.19 22.43
C ILE A 325 16.54 -0.49 21.46
N TYR A 326 17.36 0.28 20.73
CA TYR A 326 18.41 -0.27 19.88
C TYR A 326 19.35 -1.19 20.65
N GLU A 327 19.92 -0.73 21.78
CA GLU A 327 20.90 -1.56 22.50
C GLU A 327 20.27 -2.82 23.08
N MET A 328 19.01 -2.76 23.53
CA MET A 328 18.31 -3.97 23.99
C MET A 328 18.24 -5.03 22.88
N ILE A 329 17.70 -4.67 21.72
CA ILE A 329 17.48 -5.65 20.65
C ILE A 329 18.79 -6.04 19.96
N ALA A 330 19.72 -5.10 19.75
CA ALA A 330 21.02 -5.38 19.16
C ALA A 330 21.82 -6.35 20.02
N LYS A 331 21.72 -6.29 21.35
CA LYS A 331 22.31 -7.28 22.25
C LYS A 331 21.78 -8.70 21.99
N VAL A 332 20.44 -8.86 21.91
CA VAL A 332 19.82 -10.16 21.63
C VAL A 332 20.29 -10.71 20.28
N ILE A 333 20.36 -9.86 19.25
CA ILE A 333 20.83 -10.23 17.92
C ILE A 333 22.31 -10.62 17.93
N ARG A 334 23.19 -9.87 18.60
CA ARG A 334 24.64 -10.17 18.70
C ARG A 334 24.91 -11.52 19.38
N GLU A 335 24.07 -11.88 20.36
CA GLU A 335 24.25 -13.09 21.18
C GLU A 335 23.60 -14.34 20.56
N SER A 336 22.84 -14.20 19.47
CA SER A 336 22.01 -15.26 18.90
C SER A 336 22.20 -15.42 17.40
N SER A 337 21.86 -16.60 16.86
CA SER A 337 21.89 -16.84 15.40
C SER A 337 20.57 -16.42 14.77
N ILE A 338 20.36 -15.12 14.54
CA ILE A 338 19.13 -14.60 13.93
C ILE A 338 19.38 -14.26 12.46
N SER A 339 18.60 -14.86 11.56
CA SER A 339 18.63 -14.60 10.11
C SER A 339 17.44 -13.76 9.62
N TYR A 340 16.44 -13.55 10.48
CA TYR A 340 15.17 -12.93 10.11
C TYR A 340 14.54 -12.20 11.30
N ILE A 341 13.97 -11.02 11.07
CA ILE A 341 13.20 -10.28 12.07
C ILE A 341 11.84 -9.88 11.49
N LYS A 342 10.76 -10.26 12.16
CA LYS A 342 9.41 -9.71 11.93
C LYS A 342 9.23 -8.55 12.91
N TRP A 343 9.25 -7.32 12.41
CA TRP A 343 9.06 -6.12 13.24
C TRP A 343 7.63 -5.63 13.07
N ASP A 344 6.85 -5.75 14.13
CA ASP A 344 5.43 -5.43 14.21
C ASP A 344 5.12 -4.08 14.89
N MET A 345 3.88 -3.62 14.74
CA MET A 345 3.34 -2.39 15.33
C MET A 345 1.81 -2.45 15.43
N ASN A 346 1.28 -2.74 16.62
CA ASN A 346 -0.10 -3.20 16.80
C ASN A 346 -1.08 -2.16 17.36
N ARG A 347 -0.76 -0.87 17.31
CA ARG A 347 -1.73 0.19 17.59
C ARG A 347 -1.39 1.52 16.94
N TYR A 348 -2.42 2.32 16.67
CA TYR A 348 -2.22 3.72 16.29
C TYR A 348 -1.80 4.59 17.47
N MET A 349 -1.07 5.67 17.13
CA MET A 349 -0.75 6.74 18.05
C MET A 349 -2.04 7.47 18.47
N THR A 350 -2.18 7.73 19.78
CA THR A 350 -3.24 8.56 20.34
C THR A 350 -2.58 9.64 21.20
N GLU A 351 -3.22 10.81 21.30
CA GLU A 351 -2.67 11.97 22.03
C GLU A 351 -1.22 12.32 21.61
N PRO A 352 -0.95 12.59 20.31
CA PRO A 352 0.40 12.75 19.75
C PRO A 352 1.13 13.96 20.36
N TYR A 353 1.83 13.71 21.46
CA TYR A 353 2.52 14.73 22.25
C TYR A 353 3.78 14.14 22.85
N SER A 354 4.91 14.83 22.65
CA SER A 354 6.19 14.47 23.26
C SER A 354 6.32 15.16 24.61
N ARG A 355 6.41 14.35 25.67
CA ARG A 355 6.59 14.86 27.04
C ARG A 355 7.96 15.51 27.18
N ASN A 356 8.03 16.56 28.00
CA ASN A 356 9.27 17.30 28.26
C ASN A 356 9.89 17.97 27.01
N THR A 357 9.11 18.13 25.94
CA THR A 357 9.47 18.88 24.74
C THR A 357 8.74 20.23 24.71
N GLU A 358 9.39 21.28 24.18
CA GLU A 358 8.84 22.63 24.07
C GLU A 358 7.50 22.66 23.31
N VAL A 359 6.60 23.57 23.72
CA VAL A 359 5.25 23.69 23.12
C VAL A 359 5.32 24.00 21.62
N SER A 360 6.30 24.80 21.18
CA SER A 360 6.47 25.13 19.76
C SER A 360 6.88 23.93 18.89
N GLN A 361 7.42 22.87 19.49
CA GLN A 361 7.89 21.69 18.76
C GLN A 361 6.86 20.56 18.68
N GLN A 362 5.69 20.71 19.30
CA GLN A 362 4.69 19.63 19.35
C GLN A 362 4.15 19.27 17.96
N GLY A 363 4.08 20.23 17.03
CA GLY A 363 3.74 19.96 15.63
C GLY A 363 4.77 19.14 14.84
N MET A 364 5.96 18.90 15.41
CA MET A 364 7.01 18.06 14.81
C MET A 364 6.94 16.59 15.26
N VAL A 365 6.20 16.28 16.32
CA VAL A 365 6.30 15.00 17.05
C VAL A 365 6.03 13.80 16.17
N MET A 366 4.93 13.81 15.40
CA MET A 366 4.58 12.69 14.52
C MET A 366 5.63 12.46 13.42
N HIS A 367 6.21 13.55 12.88
CA HIS A 367 7.25 13.42 11.87
C HIS A 367 8.59 12.98 12.47
N ARG A 368 8.97 13.49 13.65
CA ARG A 368 10.17 13.03 14.36
C ARG A 368 10.04 11.58 14.82
N TYR A 369 8.84 11.14 15.19
CA TYR A 369 8.57 9.74 15.52
C TYR A 369 8.93 8.81 14.36
N ILE A 370 8.43 9.08 13.14
CA ILE A 370 8.74 8.22 11.99
C ILE A 370 10.23 8.30 11.60
N LEU A 371 10.88 9.46 11.78
CA LEU A 371 12.33 9.57 11.62
C LEU A 371 13.10 8.73 12.65
N GLY A 372 12.61 8.62 13.89
CA GLY A 372 13.17 7.73 14.91
C GLY A 372 13.01 6.25 14.58
N VAL A 373 11.87 5.85 14.02
CA VAL A 373 11.68 4.50 13.46
C VAL A 373 12.71 4.23 12.35
N TYR A 374 12.89 5.18 11.43
CA TYR A 374 13.88 5.06 10.35
C TYR A 374 15.32 5.05 10.85
N ASP A 375 15.67 5.81 11.90
CA ASP A 375 16.99 5.74 12.55
C ASP A 375 17.26 4.34 13.10
N LEU A 376 16.29 3.77 13.84
CA LEU A 376 16.42 2.45 14.43
C LEU A 376 16.59 1.36 13.35
N TYR A 377 15.76 1.39 12.30
CA TYR A 377 15.92 0.48 11.16
C TYR A 377 17.28 0.67 10.46
N THR A 378 17.71 1.92 10.25
CA THR A 378 19.00 2.22 9.62
C THR A 378 20.15 1.59 10.40
N ARG A 379 20.16 1.75 11.73
CA ARG A 379 21.20 1.18 12.61
C ARG A 379 21.21 -0.34 12.55
N LEU A 380 20.04 -0.98 12.68
CA LEU A 380 19.93 -2.44 12.69
C LEU A 380 20.31 -3.05 11.34
N THR A 381 19.84 -2.49 10.23
CA THR A 381 20.19 -2.96 8.88
C THR A 381 21.64 -2.67 8.50
N THR A 382 22.26 -1.66 9.10
CA THR A 382 23.69 -1.37 8.89
C THR A 382 24.58 -2.34 9.67
N GLU A 383 24.23 -2.65 10.91
CA GLU A 383 25.01 -3.57 11.74
C GLU A 383 24.79 -5.04 11.35
N PHE A 384 23.56 -5.41 10.97
CA PHE A 384 23.16 -6.77 10.63
C PHE A 384 22.63 -6.87 9.18
N PRO A 385 23.45 -6.59 8.15
CA PRO A 385 22.99 -6.46 6.76
C PRO A 385 22.51 -7.76 6.12
N GLU A 386 22.81 -8.91 6.73
CA GLU A 386 22.39 -10.24 6.27
C GLU A 386 21.01 -10.65 6.81
N ILE A 387 20.48 -9.94 7.83
CA ILE A 387 19.15 -10.24 8.38
C ILE A 387 18.07 -9.81 7.39
N LEU A 388 17.14 -10.72 7.11
CA LEU A 388 15.92 -10.41 6.39
C LEU A 388 14.90 -9.76 7.34
N PHE A 389 14.63 -8.47 7.16
CA PHE A 389 13.56 -7.80 7.88
C PHE A 389 12.23 -7.94 7.13
N GLU A 390 11.19 -8.34 7.85
CA GLU A 390 9.79 -8.23 7.45
C GLU A 390 9.13 -7.17 8.31
N SER A 391 8.58 -6.11 7.68
CA SER A 391 7.77 -5.14 8.41
C SER A 391 6.37 -5.69 8.66
N CYS A 392 5.73 -5.26 9.73
CA CYS A 392 4.38 -5.63 10.10
C CYS A 392 3.76 -4.49 10.92
N ALA A 393 2.45 -4.32 10.80
CA ALA A 393 1.68 -3.41 11.63
C ALA A 393 0.24 -3.94 11.72
N SER A 394 0.03 -4.96 12.57
CA SER A 394 -1.21 -5.78 12.56
C SER A 394 -1.59 -6.21 11.14
N GLY A 395 -0.62 -6.80 10.44
CA GLY A 395 -0.66 -6.97 8.99
C GLY A 395 -0.10 -5.75 8.25
N GLY A 396 -0.83 -5.30 7.23
CA GLY A 396 -0.34 -4.35 6.23
C GLY A 396 -0.63 -2.87 6.51
N ALA A 397 -0.90 -2.45 7.76
CA ALA A 397 -1.26 -1.05 8.04
C ALA A 397 -0.12 -0.06 7.78
N ARG A 398 1.13 -0.56 7.68
CA ARG A 398 2.33 0.17 7.27
C ARG A 398 3.01 -0.50 6.06
N PHE A 399 2.21 -0.89 5.07
CA PHE A 399 2.69 -1.42 3.79
C PHE A 399 2.93 -0.28 2.81
N ASP A 400 4.13 0.30 2.86
CA ASP A 400 4.51 1.46 2.05
C ASP A 400 5.96 1.39 1.53
N PRO A 401 6.31 2.16 0.48
CA PRO A 401 7.67 2.16 -0.08
C PRO A 401 8.75 2.61 0.92
N GLY A 402 8.41 3.44 1.91
CA GLY A 402 9.36 3.86 2.94
C GLY A 402 9.85 2.67 3.75
N MET A 403 8.95 1.76 4.12
CA MET A 403 9.32 0.52 4.81
C MET A 403 10.10 -0.44 3.90
N LEU A 404 9.75 -0.56 2.61
CA LEU A 404 10.45 -1.44 1.66
C LEU A 404 11.93 -1.10 1.45
N TYR A 405 12.35 0.13 1.79
CA TYR A 405 13.76 0.51 1.79
C TYR A 405 14.57 -0.31 2.83
N PHE A 406 13.97 -0.58 3.99
CA PHE A 406 14.61 -1.28 5.12
C PHE A 406 14.24 -2.76 5.19
N ALA A 407 12.96 -3.08 5.01
CA ALA A 407 12.39 -4.40 5.10
C ALA A 407 11.81 -4.79 3.73
N PRO A 408 12.52 -5.61 2.92
CA PRO A 408 12.13 -5.86 1.53
C PRO A 408 10.93 -6.81 1.39
N GLN A 409 10.24 -7.11 2.50
CA GLN A 409 8.92 -7.72 2.56
C GLN A 409 8.13 -7.20 3.76
N THR A 410 6.81 -7.32 3.67
CA THR A 410 5.85 -6.86 4.67
C THR A 410 4.79 -7.93 4.86
N TRP A 411 4.44 -8.24 6.11
CA TRP A 411 3.28 -9.06 6.41
C TRP A 411 2.03 -8.37 5.88
N THR A 412 1.38 -8.96 4.87
CA THR A 412 0.42 -8.21 4.05
C THR A 412 -0.90 -7.96 4.77
N SER A 413 -1.33 -8.90 5.62
CA SER A 413 -2.58 -8.83 6.38
C SER A 413 -2.61 -9.96 7.40
N ASP A 414 -3.11 -9.69 8.61
CA ASP A 414 -3.46 -10.72 9.59
C ASP A 414 -4.66 -11.55 9.16
N ASP A 415 -5.45 -11.08 8.19
CA ASP A 415 -6.43 -11.92 7.52
C ASP A 415 -5.73 -12.91 6.61
N THR A 416 -5.62 -14.16 7.06
CA THR A 416 -4.99 -15.28 6.34
C THR A 416 -6.00 -16.18 5.62
N ASP A 417 -7.29 -15.79 5.55
CA ASP A 417 -8.28 -16.56 4.79
C ASP A 417 -7.99 -16.49 3.29
N ALA A 418 -7.88 -17.65 2.64
CA ALA A 418 -7.49 -17.72 1.24
C ALA A 418 -8.39 -16.89 0.31
N ASN A 419 -9.69 -16.81 0.58
CA ASN A 419 -10.62 -16.07 -0.27
C ASN A 419 -10.51 -14.56 -0.04
N GLU A 420 -10.43 -14.07 1.20
CA GLU A 420 -10.18 -12.65 1.46
C GLU A 420 -8.80 -12.21 0.92
N ARG A 421 -7.77 -13.05 1.11
CA ARG A 421 -6.42 -12.85 0.57
C ARG A 421 -6.40 -12.64 -0.94
N THR A 422 -7.36 -13.19 -1.69
CA THR A 422 -7.44 -12.92 -3.13
C THR A 422 -7.69 -11.45 -3.44
N LYS A 423 -8.57 -10.77 -2.70
CA LYS A 423 -8.83 -9.34 -2.84
C LYS A 423 -7.66 -8.51 -2.35
N ILE A 424 -7.14 -8.87 -1.16
CA ILE A 424 -6.03 -8.16 -0.51
C ILE A 424 -4.81 -8.18 -1.43
N GLN A 425 -4.33 -9.36 -1.84
CA GLN A 425 -3.15 -9.48 -2.71
C GLN A 425 -3.39 -8.85 -4.09
N TYR A 426 -4.60 -8.96 -4.66
CA TYR A 426 -4.91 -8.28 -5.92
C TYR A 426 -4.78 -6.76 -5.79
N GLY A 427 -5.36 -6.17 -4.73
CA GLY A 427 -5.25 -4.75 -4.44
C GLY A 427 -3.81 -4.31 -4.18
N THR A 428 -3.09 -5.00 -3.29
CA THR A 428 -1.69 -4.72 -2.95
C THR A 428 -0.79 -4.77 -4.19
N SER A 429 -1.04 -5.71 -5.11
CA SER A 429 -0.27 -5.83 -6.35
C SER A 429 -0.40 -4.65 -7.31
N MET A 430 -1.32 -3.70 -7.11
CA MET A 430 -1.40 -2.49 -7.93
C MET A 430 -0.14 -1.64 -7.83
N VAL A 431 0.53 -1.66 -6.67
CA VAL A 431 1.71 -0.84 -6.40
C VAL A 431 2.92 -1.69 -6.02
N TYR A 432 2.72 -2.81 -5.32
CA TYR A 432 3.83 -3.55 -4.70
C TYR A 432 4.14 -4.88 -5.40
N PRO A 433 5.41 -5.27 -5.55
CA PRO A 433 5.81 -6.54 -6.16
C PRO A 433 5.48 -7.74 -5.25
N LEU A 434 5.24 -8.92 -5.82
CA LEU A 434 4.85 -10.12 -5.04
C LEU A 434 5.88 -10.50 -3.96
N VAL A 435 7.18 -10.32 -4.23
CA VAL A 435 8.26 -10.58 -3.27
C VAL A 435 8.24 -9.69 -2.02
N SER A 436 7.39 -8.66 -2.01
CA SER A 436 7.16 -7.85 -0.82
C SER A 436 5.97 -8.32 0.03
N MET A 437 5.19 -9.29 -0.43
CA MET A 437 3.91 -9.66 0.20
C MET A 437 4.00 -10.95 1.03
N GLY A 438 4.19 -10.82 2.34
CA GLY A 438 4.01 -11.89 3.33
C GLY A 438 2.70 -12.64 3.12
N SER A 439 2.77 -13.96 2.86
CA SER A 439 1.59 -14.77 2.61
C SER A 439 1.74 -16.21 3.10
N HIS A 440 1.01 -16.55 4.16
CA HIS A 440 1.11 -17.86 4.79
C HIS A 440 -0.16 -18.70 4.60
N VAL A 441 0.04 -20.01 4.57
CA VAL A 441 -1.03 -21.00 4.74
C VAL A 441 -1.31 -21.12 6.24
N SER A 442 -2.51 -20.74 6.69
CA SER A 442 -2.93 -20.82 8.10
C SER A 442 -3.91 -21.97 8.36
N ALA A 443 -4.31 -22.18 9.62
CA ALA A 443 -5.26 -23.21 10.02
C ALA A 443 -6.69 -22.97 9.50
N VAL A 444 -7.51 -24.02 9.50
CA VAL A 444 -8.96 -23.91 9.23
C VAL A 444 -9.78 -24.65 10.31
N PRO A 445 -10.96 -24.16 10.71
CA PRO A 445 -11.59 -22.90 10.30
C PRO A 445 -10.71 -21.69 10.63
N ASN A 446 -10.61 -20.73 9.70
CA ASN A 446 -9.76 -19.56 9.82
C ASN A 446 -10.02 -18.82 11.15
N HIS A 447 -8.98 -18.35 11.84
CA HIS A 447 -9.13 -17.79 13.18
C HIS A 447 -9.85 -16.44 13.20
N GLN A 448 -9.72 -15.65 12.12
CA GLN A 448 -10.25 -14.30 12.01
C GLN A 448 -11.75 -14.30 11.62
N LEU A 449 -12.15 -15.22 10.73
CA LEU A 449 -13.46 -15.18 10.06
C LEU A 449 -14.22 -16.52 10.10
N HIS A 450 -13.60 -17.58 10.64
CA HIS A 450 -14.17 -18.93 10.75
C HIS A 450 -14.55 -19.61 9.44
N ARG A 451 -14.01 -19.14 8.30
CA ARG A 451 -14.18 -19.78 7.00
C ARG A 451 -13.29 -21.02 6.89
N SER A 452 -13.80 -22.07 6.24
CA SER A 452 -13.02 -23.25 5.90
C SER A 452 -12.75 -23.30 4.40
N THR A 453 -11.47 -23.39 4.04
CA THR A 453 -11.00 -23.52 2.66
C THR A 453 -10.02 -24.69 2.54
N SER A 454 -9.95 -25.31 1.36
CA SER A 454 -9.06 -26.45 1.17
C SER A 454 -7.59 -26.07 1.36
N LEU A 455 -6.77 -27.03 1.81
CA LEU A 455 -5.33 -26.84 1.94
C LEU A 455 -4.68 -26.47 0.59
N ALA A 456 -5.22 -26.99 -0.51
CA ALA A 456 -4.75 -26.66 -1.86
C ALA A 456 -5.05 -25.20 -2.23
N THR A 457 -6.27 -24.70 -1.98
CA THR A 457 -6.61 -23.30 -2.27
C THR A 457 -5.80 -22.33 -1.41
N ARG A 458 -5.62 -22.61 -0.11
CA ARG A 458 -4.76 -21.80 0.77
C ARG A 458 -3.36 -21.67 0.20
N ALA A 459 -2.74 -22.78 -0.22
CA ALA A 459 -1.41 -22.74 -0.82
C ALA A 459 -1.38 -22.05 -2.19
N ASN A 460 -2.35 -22.32 -3.07
CA ASN A 460 -2.42 -21.73 -4.40
C ASN A 460 -2.55 -20.19 -4.36
N VAL A 461 -3.20 -19.63 -3.34
CA VAL A 461 -3.23 -18.18 -3.11
C VAL A 461 -1.90 -17.70 -2.52
N ALA A 462 -1.36 -18.41 -1.53
CA ALA A 462 -0.14 -18.03 -0.84
C ALA A 462 1.13 -18.10 -1.70
N TYR A 463 1.15 -18.90 -2.78
CA TYR A 463 2.29 -18.96 -3.70
C TYR A 463 2.64 -17.61 -4.32
N PHE A 464 1.64 -16.75 -4.56
CA PHE A 464 1.83 -15.43 -5.18
C PHE A 464 2.17 -14.37 -4.13
N GLY A 465 3.24 -14.65 -3.37
CA GLY A 465 3.78 -13.84 -2.29
C GLY A 465 5.08 -14.44 -1.75
N THR A 466 5.47 -14.04 -0.54
CA THR A 466 6.57 -14.67 0.22
C THR A 466 5.99 -15.80 1.06
N PHE A 467 6.02 -17.00 0.49
CA PHE A 467 5.30 -18.18 0.96
C PHE A 467 5.79 -18.71 2.31
N GLY A 468 4.85 -19.07 3.17
CA GLY A 468 5.12 -19.72 4.46
C GLY A 468 3.91 -20.44 5.03
N TYR A 469 4.06 -20.93 6.25
CA TYR A 469 3.02 -21.63 7.02
C TYR A 469 2.84 -20.97 8.39
N GLU A 470 1.60 -20.89 8.85
CA GLU A 470 1.23 -20.33 10.15
C GLU A 470 0.16 -21.22 10.80
N LEU A 471 0.53 -22.48 11.02
CA LEU A 471 -0.27 -23.50 11.70
C LEU A 471 0.65 -24.57 12.28
N ASP A 472 0.17 -25.32 13.28
CA ASP A 472 0.90 -26.49 13.77
C ASP A 472 0.78 -27.65 12.79
N LEU A 473 1.83 -27.89 12.01
CA LEU A 473 1.90 -29.00 11.06
C LEU A 473 1.82 -30.37 11.75
N ASN A 474 2.10 -30.48 13.05
CA ASN A 474 1.97 -31.75 13.77
C ASN A 474 0.51 -32.23 13.91
N LEU A 475 -0.45 -31.33 13.69
CA LEU A 475 -1.89 -31.64 13.78
C LEU A 475 -2.48 -32.11 12.45
N LEU A 476 -1.71 -32.06 11.36
CA LEU A 476 -2.15 -32.49 10.04
C LEU A 476 -2.08 -34.01 9.88
N GLU A 477 -3.02 -34.56 9.12
CA GLU A 477 -2.99 -35.98 8.74
C GLU A 477 -1.84 -36.28 7.76
N ASP A 478 -1.36 -37.52 7.69
CA ASP A 478 -0.26 -37.92 6.79
C ASP A 478 -0.51 -37.52 5.32
N ARG A 479 -1.76 -37.62 4.86
CA ARG A 479 -2.13 -37.20 3.50
C ARG A 479 -2.01 -35.70 3.28
N GLU A 480 -2.26 -34.89 4.30
CA GLU A 480 -2.12 -33.44 4.26
C GLU A 480 -0.64 -33.05 4.33
N ILE A 481 0.16 -33.77 5.12
CA ILE A 481 1.61 -33.62 5.14
C ILE A 481 2.23 -33.89 3.76
N GLU A 482 1.78 -34.90 3.03
CA GLU A 482 2.23 -35.13 1.66
C GLU A 482 1.84 -33.98 0.71
N LYS A 483 0.67 -33.35 0.92
CA LYS A 483 0.30 -32.12 0.19
C LYS A 483 1.25 -30.96 0.56
N VAL A 484 1.57 -30.76 1.84
CA VAL A 484 2.54 -29.74 2.30
C VAL A 484 3.91 -29.94 1.65
N LYS A 485 4.43 -31.17 1.59
CA LYS A 485 5.70 -31.47 0.92
C LYS A 485 5.67 -31.11 -0.58
N LYS A 486 4.59 -31.45 -1.28
CA LYS A 486 4.38 -31.06 -2.70
C LYS A 486 4.33 -29.53 -2.86
N GLN A 487 3.68 -28.83 -1.94
CA GLN A 487 3.57 -27.36 -1.97
C GLN A 487 4.94 -26.68 -1.77
N ILE A 488 5.72 -27.16 -0.81
CA ILE A 488 7.10 -26.70 -0.57
C ILE A 488 7.98 -26.98 -1.79
N GLN A 489 7.88 -28.18 -2.37
CA GLN A 489 8.60 -28.55 -3.59
C GLN A 489 8.28 -27.59 -4.74
N PHE A 490 6.99 -27.29 -4.95
CA PHE A 490 6.53 -26.34 -5.95
C PHE A 490 7.16 -24.96 -5.73
N MET A 491 7.10 -24.40 -4.52
CA MET A 491 7.70 -23.10 -4.27
C MET A 491 9.21 -23.09 -4.42
N LYS A 492 9.92 -24.18 -4.07
CA LYS A 492 11.37 -24.26 -4.34
C LYS A 492 11.69 -24.26 -5.83
N GLU A 493 10.85 -24.85 -6.67
CA GLU A 493 11.03 -24.86 -8.12
C GLU A 493 10.69 -23.49 -8.76
N TYR A 494 9.61 -22.83 -8.31
CA TYR A 494 9.06 -21.66 -9.00
C TYR A 494 9.21 -20.32 -8.27
N ARG A 495 9.77 -20.26 -7.05
CA ARG A 495 9.88 -18.98 -6.30
C ARG A 495 10.69 -17.92 -7.02
N GLU A 496 11.75 -18.29 -7.73
CA GLU A 496 12.55 -17.31 -8.49
C GLU A 496 11.70 -16.66 -9.58
N LEU A 497 10.92 -17.46 -10.31
CA LEU A 497 9.95 -16.95 -11.28
C LEU A 497 8.91 -16.04 -10.60
N ILE A 498 8.29 -16.49 -9.51
CA ILE A 498 7.17 -15.79 -8.88
C ILE A 498 7.60 -14.51 -8.17
N GLN A 499 8.75 -14.53 -7.49
CA GLN A 499 9.18 -13.47 -6.59
C GLN A 499 10.18 -12.52 -7.26
N VAL A 500 11.11 -13.01 -8.08
CA VAL A 500 12.26 -12.20 -8.53
C VAL A 500 12.18 -11.85 -10.01
N ASP A 501 12.06 -12.86 -10.87
CA ASP A 501 12.26 -12.72 -12.32
C ASP A 501 10.99 -12.29 -13.05
N GLY A 502 9.84 -12.82 -12.66
CA GLY A 502 8.63 -12.73 -13.46
C GLY A 502 7.88 -11.40 -13.37
N ASP A 503 7.27 -11.00 -14.48
CA ASP A 503 6.30 -9.92 -14.52
C ASP A 503 4.92 -10.46 -14.11
N PHE A 504 4.25 -9.81 -13.16
CA PHE A 504 2.91 -10.17 -12.68
C PHE A 504 1.82 -9.54 -13.54
N TYR A 505 0.78 -10.32 -13.84
CA TYR A 505 -0.39 -9.92 -14.61
C TYR A 505 -1.65 -10.28 -13.84
N ARG A 506 -2.47 -9.28 -13.53
CA ARG A 506 -3.85 -9.50 -13.11
C ARG A 506 -4.70 -9.80 -14.34
N LEU A 507 -5.50 -10.86 -14.28
CA LEU A 507 -6.32 -11.34 -15.40
C LEU A 507 -7.82 -11.15 -15.15
N ILE A 508 -8.32 -11.54 -13.97
CA ILE A 508 -9.74 -11.42 -13.59
C ILE A 508 -9.80 -10.80 -12.19
N SER A 509 -10.57 -9.72 -12.06
CA SER A 509 -10.67 -8.93 -10.82
C SER A 509 -11.64 -9.55 -9.80
N PRO A 510 -11.24 -9.77 -8.53
CA PRO A 510 -12.14 -10.20 -7.47
C PRO A 510 -13.18 -9.13 -7.07
N PHE A 511 -13.03 -7.90 -7.59
CA PHE A 511 -13.94 -6.78 -7.33
C PHE A 511 -15.08 -6.68 -8.34
N GLU A 512 -15.04 -7.48 -9.42
CA GLU A 512 -16.02 -7.43 -10.51
C GLU A 512 -16.91 -8.67 -10.58
N GLY A 513 -16.55 -9.76 -9.90
CA GLY A 513 -17.25 -11.03 -10.05
C GLY A 513 -16.89 -12.10 -9.03
N ASN A 514 -17.23 -13.34 -9.38
CA ASN A 514 -17.09 -14.51 -8.51
C ASN A 514 -15.76 -15.25 -8.73
N GLU A 515 -15.12 -14.98 -9.86
CA GLU A 515 -13.87 -15.58 -10.27
C GLU A 515 -12.72 -14.58 -10.09
N THR A 516 -11.53 -15.09 -9.88
CA THR A 516 -10.30 -14.29 -9.76
C THR A 516 -9.18 -15.03 -10.44
N ALA A 517 -8.30 -14.32 -11.13
CA ALA A 517 -7.16 -14.94 -11.78
C ALA A 517 -6.01 -13.96 -11.97
N TRP A 518 -4.81 -14.50 -11.92
CA TRP A 518 -3.56 -13.80 -12.20
C TRP A 518 -2.50 -14.78 -12.68
N MET A 519 -1.42 -14.25 -13.22
CA MET A 519 -0.29 -15.05 -13.64
C MET A 519 1.04 -14.30 -13.50
N VAL A 520 2.12 -15.05 -13.41
CA VAL A 520 3.49 -14.55 -13.49
C VAL A 520 4.14 -15.11 -14.74
N VAL A 521 4.82 -14.27 -15.52
CA VAL A 521 5.55 -14.67 -16.73
C VAL A 521 7.01 -14.25 -16.63
N SER A 522 7.94 -15.17 -16.84
CA SER A 522 9.38 -14.89 -16.94
C SER A 522 9.68 -13.83 -18.00
N GLN A 523 10.76 -13.06 -17.82
CA GLN A 523 11.13 -11.99 -18.76
C GLN A 523 11.45 -12.50 -20.17
N ASP A 524 12.01 -13.70 -20.28
CA ASP A 524 12.26 -14.38 -21.55
C ASP A 524 11.01 -15.07 -22.13
N LYS A 525 9.88 -14.98 -21.41
CA LYS A 525 8.57 -15.53 -21.75
C LYS A 525 8.54 -17.05 -21.90
N LYS A 526 9.50 -17.77 -21.33
CA LYS A 526 9.58 -19.24 -21.46
C LYS A 526 8.80 -19.99 -20.40
N ASN A 527 8.68 -19.42 -19.22
CA ASN A 527 8.01 -20.01 -18.07
C ASN A 527 6.93 -19.06 -17.55
N ALA A 528 5.78 -19.62 -17.18
CA ALA A 528 4.72 -18.90 -16.50
C ALA A 528 3.97 -19.80 -15.51
N VAL A 529 3.39 -19.18 -14.49
CA VAL A 529 2.49 -19.82 -13.52
C VAL A 529 1.22 -18.97 -13.44
N ALA A 530 0.05 -19.60 -13.60
CA ALA A 530 -1.24 -18.92 -13.52
C ALA A 530 -2.13 -19.54 -12.43
N GLY A 531 -2.73 -18.70 -11.60
CA GLY A 531 -3.72 -19.08 -10.60
C GLY A 531 -5.12 -18.68 -11.05
N PHE A 532 -6.08 -19.58 -10.88
CA PHE A 532 -7.50 -19.34 -11.05
C PHE A 532 -8.25 -19.73 -9.79
N TYR A 533 -9.16 -18.88 -9.32
CA TYR A 533 -9.89 -19.04 -8.07
C TYR A 533 -11.37 -18.75 -8.30
N GLN A 534 -12.25 -19.57 -7.72
CA GLN A 534 -13.70 -19.38 -7.75
C GLN A 534 -14.22 -19.32 -6.30
N CYS A 535 -14.85 -18.20 -5.94
CA CYS A 535 -15.38 -17.98 -4.60
C CYS A 535 -16.57 -18.89 -4.30
N LEU A 536 -17.66 -18.76 -5.04
CA LEU A 536 -18.85 -19.59 -4.87
C LEU A 536 -19.05 -20.55 -6.04
N ASN A 537 -19.44 -21.78 -5.71
CA ASN A 537 -19.80 -22.80 -6.66
C ASN A 537 -21.07 -22.42 -7.45
N ARG A 538 -21.20 -22.93 -8.69
CA ARG A 538 -22.38 -22.71 -9.53
C ARG A 538 -22.91 -24.00 -10.13
N VAL A 539 -24.22 -24.20 -10.00
CA VAL A 539 -24.95 -25.30 -10.66
C VAL A 539 -25.19 -24.95 -12.12
N ASN A 540 -24.93 -25.91 -13.02
CA ASN A 540 -25.14 -25.77 -14.47
C ASN A 540 -24.47 -24.52 -15.09
N GLY A 541 -23.30 -24.16 -14.56
CA GLY A 541 -22.52 -23.05 -15.10
C GLY A 541 -21.85 -23.43 -16.42
N SER A 542 -21.68 -22.44 -17.30
CA SER A 542 -20.95 -22.59 -18.56
C SER A 542 -19.45 -22.82 -18.33
N TRP A 543 -18.79 -23.38 -19.35
CA TRP A 543 -17.33 -23.48 -19.42
C TRP A 543 -16.69 -22.10 -19.28
N ILE A 544 -15.55 -22.06 -18.60
CA ILE A 544 -14.78 -20.84 -18.39
C ILE A 544 -13.64 -20.79 -19.42
N ARG A 545 -13.33 -19.59 -19.91
CA ARG A 545 -12.18 -19.32 -20.80
C ARG A 545 -11.21 -18.41 -20.08
N LEU A 546 -10.16 -18.97 -19.52
CA LEU A 546 -9.09 -18.20 -18.87
C LEU A 546 -8.11 -17.71 -19.94
N LYS A 547 -8.22 -16.44 -20.32
CA LYS A 547 -7.30 -15.81 -21.27
C LYS A 547 -6.04 -15.34 -20.55
N LEU A 548 -4.89 -15.77 -21.04
CA LEU A 548 -3.59 -15.40 -20.49
C LEU A 548 -3.05 -14.10 -21.10
N GLN A 549 -1.95 -13.60 -20.56
CA GLN A 549 -1.24 -12.42 -21.06
C GLN A 549 0.29 -12.63 -20.98
N GLY A 550 1.05 -11.84 -21.73
CA GLY A 550 2.51 -11.75 -21.59
C GLY A 550 3.34 -12.84 -22.28
N LEU A 551 2.71 -13.86 -22.88
CA LEU A 551 3.41 -14.96 -23.58
C LEU A 551 3.93 -14.53 -24.97
N CYS A 552 4.77 -15.36 -25.58
CA CYS A 552 5.19 -15.22 -26.98
C CYS A 552 4.17 -15.89 -27.90
N GLU A 553 3.60 -15.17 -28.86
CA GLU A 553 2.48 -15.66 -29.67
C GLU A 553 2.80 -16.93 -30.49
N ASP A 554 3.98 -16.96 -31.09
CA ASP A 554 4.41 -18.02 -32.01
C ASP A 554 5.11 -19.20 -31.31
N SER A 555 5.26 -19.13 -29.99
CA SER A 555 5.88 -20.20 -29.21
C SER A 555 4.87 -21.26 -28.80
N LEU A 556 5.26 -22.52 -28.91
CA LEU A 556 4.49 -23.65 -28.37
C LEU A 556 4.78 -23.81 -26.89
N TYR A 557 3.73 -23.86 -26.07
CA TYR A 557 3.82 -24.08 -24.64
C TYR A 557 3.18 -25.41 -24.26
N GLU A 558 3.75 -26.07 -23.26
CA GLU A 558 3.13 -27.16 -22.52
C GLU A 558 2.50 -26.60 -21.24
N ILE A 559 1.24 -26.95 -21.01
CA ILE A 559 0.41 -26.48 -19.89
C ILE A 559 0.08 -27.69 -19.04
N SER A 560 0.38 -27.64 -17.75
CA SER A 560 0.02 -28.68 -16.78
C SER A 560 -0.75 -28.11 -15.59
N TYR A 561 -1.73 -28.86 -15.08
CA TYR A 561 -2.51 -28.50 -13.89
C TYR A 561 -3.07 -29.74 -13.18
N ASP A 562 -3.25 -29.65 -11.87
CA ASP A 562 -3.68 -30.77 -11.03
C ASP A 562 -5.20 -30.78 -10.75
N THR A 563 -5.85 -31.87 -11.10
CA THR A 563 -7.26 -32.16 -10.89
C THR A 563 -7.55 -33.01 -9.66
N GLU A 564 -6.57 -33.25 -8.78
CA GLU A 564 -6.74 -33.99 -7.52
C GLU A 564 -7.87 -33.37 -6.69
N LEU A 565 -8.77 -34.18 -6.14
CA LEU A 565 -9.88 -33.69 -5.31
C LEU A 565 -9.34 -33.19 -3.96
N ASP A 566 -9.85 -32.05 -3.50
CA ASP A 566 -9.42 -31.49 -2.22
C ASP A 566 -10.06 -32.24 -1.05
N THR A 567 -11.32 -32.66 -1.22
CA THR A 567 -12.06 -33.49 -0.28
C THR A 567 -12.09 -34.95 -0.76
N PRO A 568 -11.70 -35.92 0.08
CA PRO A 568 -11.79 -37.33 -0.29
C PRO A 568 -13.26 -37.73 -0.43
N VAL A 569 -13.60 -38.34 -1.56
CA VAL A 569 -14.89 -38.99 -1.75
C VAL A 569 -14.76 -40.42 -1.23
N GLU A 570 -15.67 -40.84 -0.35
CA GLU A 570 -15.70 -42.23 0.10
C GLU A 570 -15.80 -43.17 -1.11
N PRO A 571 -14.94 -44.19 -1.23
CA PRO A 571 -14.94 -45.09 -2.39
C PRO A 571 -16.30 -45.77 -2.63
N ALA A 572 -17.06 -46.05 -1.56
CA ALA A 572 -18.41 -46.59 -1.64
C ALA A 572 -19.39 -45.59 -2.29
N LEU A 573 -19.37 -44.32 -1.86
CA LEU A 573 -20.15 -43.25 -2.49
C LEU A 573 -19.74 -43.05 -3.95
N ALA A 574 -18.43 -43.03 -4.22
CA ALA A 574 -17.91 -42.87 -5.57
C ALA A 574 -18.42 -43.99 -6.49
N ALA A 575 -18.40 -45.24 -6.02
CA ALA A 575 -18.94 -46.38 -6.75
C ALA A 575 -20.47 -46.31 -6.94
N THR A 576 -21.23 -45.90 -5.91
CA THR A 576 -22.69 -45.76 -5.98
C THR A 576 -23.14 -44.67 -6.97
N TYR A 577 -22.44 -43.54 -7.02
CA TYR A 577 -22.78 -42.41 -7.88
C TYR A 577 -21.99 -42.37 -9.20
N GLY A 578 -21.15 -43.38 -9.47
CA GLY A 578 -20.36 -43.46 -10.69
C GLY A 578 -19.26 -42.40 -10.82
N LEU A 579 -18.78 -41.85 -9.70
CA LEU A 579 -17.65 -40.91 -9.67
C LEU A 579 -16.36 -41.68 -9.99
N LYS A 580 -15.74 -41.39 -11.13
CA LYS A 580 -14.44 -41.96 -11.48
C LYS A 580 -13.33 -41.25 -10.70
N ILE A 581 -12.66 -41.98 -9.82
CA ILE A 581 -11.43 -41.52 -9.18
C ILE A 581 -10.29 -41.81 -10.17
N GLU A 582 -9.82 -40.79 -10.88
CA GLU A 582 -8.67 -40.90 -11.80
C GLU A 582 -7.38 -41.09 -10.99
N LYS A 583 -6.54 -42.05 -11.40
CA LYS A 583 -5.23 -42.30 -10.76
C LYS A 583 -4.17 -41.29 -11.16
N ASP A 584 -4.30 -40.72 -12.36
CA ASP A 584 -3.45 -39.62 -12.84
C ASP A 584 -4.27 -38.34 -12.76
N THR A 585 -3.85 -37.44 -11.87
CA THR A 585 -4.57 -36.19 -11.60
C THR A 585 -3.95 -35.01 -12.33
N VAL A 586 -2.76 -35.16 -12.92
CA VAL A 586 -2.10 -34.07 -13.63
C VAL A 586 -2.49 -34.12 -15.10
N LYS A 587 -3.17 -33.08 -15.56
CA LYS A 587 -3.54 -32.93 -16.98
C LYS A 587 -2.50 -32.08 -17.68
N THR A 588 -2.03 -32.55 -18.82
CA THR A 588 -1.06 -31.83 -19.66
C THR A 588 -1.54 -31.75 -21.11
N TYR A 589 -1.36 -30.59 -21.74
CA TYR A 589 -1.56 -30.41 -23.18
C TYR A 589 -0.67 -29.29 -23.73
N LYS A 590 -0.61 -29.14 -25.05
CA LYS A 590 0.20 -28.12 -25.73
C LYS A 590 -0.68 -27.16 -26.52
N ALA A 591 -0.31 -25.88 -26.52
CA ALA A 591 -0.97 -24.82 -27.29
C ALA A 591 0.01 -23.69 -27.60
N TYR A 592 -0.19 -22.99 -28.71
CA TYR A 592 0.59 -21.78 -29.00
C TYR A 592 0.23 -20.64 -28.05
N GLY A 593 1.17 -19.73 -27.79
CA GLY A 593 0.92 -18.57 -26.94
C GLY A 593 -0.24 -17.71 -27.42
N SER A 594 -0.41 -17.58 -28.75
CA SER A 594 -1.57 -16.91 -29.35
C SER A 594 -2.90 -17.59 -28.98
N GLU A 595 -2.98 -18.92 -29.00
CA GLU A 595 -4.18 -19.66 -28.58
C GLU A 595 -4.51 -19.39 -27.09
N LEU A 596 -3.48 -19.43 -26.23
CA LEU A 596 -3.63 -19.19 -24.79
C LEU A 596 -4.07 -17.76 -24.46
N MET A 597 -3.62 -16.77 -25.22
CA MET A 597 -3.98 -15.36 -24.99
C MET A 597 -5.33 -14.98 -25.61
N TYR A 598 -5.66 -15.47 -26.81
CA TYR A 598 -6.85 -15.03 -27.54
C TYR A 598 -8.07 -15.96 -27.34
N ALA A 599 -7.87 -17.28 -27.37
CA ALA A 599 -8.93 -18.26 -27.14
C ALA A 599 -9.07 -18.62 -25.65
N GLY A 600 -7.94 -18.72 -24.94
CA GLY A 600 -7.89 -19.00 -23.51
C GLY A 600 -7.99 -20.48 -23.15
N ILE A 601 -7.49 -20.83 -21.97
CA ILE A 601 -7.56 -22.17 -21.39
C ILE A 601 -9.04 -22.51 -21.12
N PRO A 602 -9.58 -23.60 -21.69
CA PRO A 602 -10.89 -24.09 -21.33
C PRO A 602 -10.85 -24.72 -19.93
N ILE A 603 -11.67 -24.21 -19.03
CA ILE A 603 -11.87 -24.79 -17.70
C ILE A 603 -13.30 -25.33 -17.64
N ASP A 604 -13.42 -26.65 -17.51
CA ASP A 604 -14.70 -27.30 -17.21
C ASP A 604 -15.08 -26.95 -15.77
N ARG A 605 -16.21 -26.26 -15.60
CA ARG A 605 -16.67 -25.84 -14.27
C ARG A 605 -16.99 -27.04 -13.39
N ASN A 606 -17.39 -28.19 -13.95
CA ASN A 606 -17.62 -29.41 -13.17
C ASN A 606 -16.38 -29.88 -12.41
N LEU A 607 -15.18 -29.59 -12.93
CA LEU A 607 -13.94 -29.86 -12.22
C LEU A 607 -13.87 -29.08 -10.90
N LEU A 608 -14.19 -27.79 -10.93
CA LEU A 608 -14.19 -26.93 -9.75
C LEU A 608 -15.24 -27.38 -8.73
N ASN A 609 -16.42 -27.72 -9.23
CA ASN A 609 -17.55 -28.22 -8.45
C ASN A 609 -17.19 -29.50 -7.70
N ASN A 610 -16.40 -30.38 -8.31
CA ASN A 610 -16.01 -31.65 -7.71
C ASN A 610 -14.76 -31.53 -6.83
N LYS A 611 -13.86 -30.58 -7.10
CA LYS A 611 -12.57 -30.44 -6.39
C LYS A 611 -12.75 -30.04 -4.92
N SER A 612 -13.29 -28.84 -4.68
CA SER A 612 -13.57 -28.28 -3.33
C SER A 612 -14.96 -27.67 -3.21
N MET A 613 -15.71 -27.57 -4.32
CA MET A 613 -16.97 -26.83 -4.44
C MET A 613 -16.77 -25.32 -4.33
N ASP A 614 -16.95 -24.75 -3.14
CA ASP A 614 -16.69 -23.33 -2.85
C ASP A 614 -15.20 -23.12 -2.61
N PHE A 615 -14.73 -21.90 -2.87
CA PHE A 615 -13.33 -21.50 -2.71
C PHE A 615 -12.37 -22.45 -3.46
N SER A 616 -12.77 -22.84 -4.66
CA SER A 616 -12.02 -23.78 -5.49
C SER A 616 -10.92 -23.05 -6.26
N SER A 617 -9.79 -23.73 -6.49
CA SER A 617 -8.67 -23.17 -7.24
C SER A 617 -8.02 -24.16 -8.20
N LEU A 618 -7.43 -23.61 -9.26
CA LEU A 618 -6.58 -24.32 -10.20
C LEU A 618 -5.28 -23.54 -10.38
N LEU A 619 -4.17 -24.27 -10.44
CA LEU A 619 -2.84 -23.74 -10.69
C LEU A 619 -2.32 -24.35 -11.99
N PHE A 620 -1.94 -23.49 -12.92
CA PHE A 620 -1.40 -23.87 -14.22
C PHE A 620 0.08 -23.55 -14.26
N VAL A 621 0.90 -24.55 -14.59
CA VAL A 621 2.31 -24.37 -14.93
C VAL A 621 2.42 -24.39 -16.45
N ILE A 622 3.11 -23.40 -17.01
CA ILE A 622 3.20 -23.17 -18.46
C ILE A 622 4.68 -23.06 -18.81
N LYS A 623 5.20 -23.99 -19.64
CA LYS A 623 6.60 -24.04 -20.05
C LYS A 623 6.71 -24.07 -21.56
N GLN A 624 7.57 -23.24 -22.14
CA GLN A 624 7.86 -23.27 -23.58
C GLN A 624 8.49 -24.62 -23.92
N VAL A 625 7.98 -25.25 -24.97
CA VAL A 625 8.54 -26.50 -25.49
C VAL A 625 9.80 -26.14 -26.28
N SER A 626 10.94 -26.69 -25.90
CA SER A 626 12.16 -26.59 -26.69
C SER A 626 11.96 -27.28 -28.04
N GLU A 627 12.32 -26.61 -29.13
CA GLU A 627 12.36 -27.21 -30.48
C GLU A 627 13.38 -28.35 -30.61
#